data_AF-A0A971NMJ3-F1
#
_entry.id   AF-A0A971NMJ3-F1
#
_cell.length_a   1.000
_cell.length_b   1.000
_cell.length_c   1.000
_cell.angle_alpha   90.00
_cell.angle_beta   90.00
_cell.angle_gamma   90.00
#
_symmetry.space_group_name_H-M   'P 1'
#
loop_
_entity.id
_entity.type
_entity.pdbx_description
1 polymer ?
#
loop_
_entity_poly.entity_id
_entity_poly.type
_entity_poly.pdbx_seq_one_letter_code
_entity_poly.pdbx_strand_id
1 'polypeptide(L)'
;MMSSTESPAFNPIASTDSVVRTDAIESLNISLRKVIKTKSSFPNDDALKKILYLALKNIEKKWTMPVQNWSGAINQFLILSGNRVPLEH
;
A
#
# COMPACT_ATOMS: atom_id res chain seq x y z
N MET A 1 27.86 27.63 -29.03
CA MET A 1 27.84 26.33 -28.34
C MET A 1 26.57 26.28 -27.50
N MET A 2 25.49 25.69 -28.03
CA MET A 2 24.26 25.46 -27.29
C MET A 2 24.24 23.97 -26.98
N SER A 3 24.58 23.61 -25.74
CA SER A 3 24.43 22.23 -25.26
C SER A 3 22.99 22.09 -24.79
N SER A 4 22.22 21.37 -25.60
CA SER A 4 20.85 20.97 -25.35
C SER A 4 20.68 20.30 -23.99
N THR A 5 19.57 20.65 -23.36
CA THR A 5 18.87 19.97 -22.27
C THR A 5 18.92 18.44 -22.38
N GLU A 6 19.62 17.80 -21.45
CA GLU A 6 19.32 16.42 -21.05
C GLU A 6 18.60 16.49 -19.70
N SER A 7 17.27 16.57 -19.78
CA SER A 7 16.39 16.27 -18.65
C SER A 7 16.64 14.81 -18.24
N PRO A 8 16.79 14.48 -16.94
CA PRO A 8 17.08 13.11 -16.55
C PRO A 8 15.90 12.23 -16.99
N ALA A 9 16.18 11.34 -17.94
CA ALA A 9 15.23 10.37 -18.45
C ALA A 9 14.69 9.55 -17.27
N PHE A 10 13.36 9.57 -17.12
CA PHE A 10 12.65 8.66 -16.23
C PHE A 10 13.04 7.24 -16.61
N ASN A 11 13.83 6.57 -15.76
CA ASN A 11 14.22 5.18 -15.93
C ASN A 11 13.06 4.28 -15.45
N PRO A 12 12.28 3.63 -16.34
CA PRO A 12 11.10 2.85 -15.94
C PRO A 12 11.46 1.59 -15.15
N ILE A 13 12.73 1.15 -15.19
CA ILE A 13 13.24 0.01 -14.43
C ILE A 13 13.24 0.22 -12.91
N ALA A 14 13.26 1.48 -12.44
CA ALA A 14 13.14 1.81 -11.02
C ALA A 14 11.68 1.83 -10.52
N SER A 15 10.69 1.67 -11.41
CA SER A 15 9.27 1.59 -11.04
C SER A 15 8.83 0.17 -10.66
N THR A 16 9.79 -0.76 -10.54
CA THR A 16 9.57 -2.19 -10.25
C THR A 16 9.33 -2.49 -8.77
N ASP A 17 9.18 -1.48 -7.92
CA ASP A 17 8.73 -1.65 -6.53
C ASP A 17 7.20 -1.83 -6.42
N SER A 18 6.55 -2.21 -7.52
CA SER A 18 5.16 -2.68 -7.55
C SER A 18 5.00 -4.07 -6.94
N VAL A 19 6.08 -4.84 -6.80
CA VAL A 19 6.07 -6.23 -6.29
C VAL A 19 5.65 -6.29 -4.81
N VAL A 20 5.94 -5.27 -4.02
CA VAL A 20 5.46 -5.19 -2.62
C VAL A 20 3.94 -4.90 -2.55
N ARG A 21 3.37 -4.25 -3.57
CA ARG A 21 1.96 -3.83 -3.58
C ARG A 21 1.00 -4.96 -3.95
N THR A 22 1.41 -5.85 -4.85
CA THR A 22 0.63 -7.05 -5.22
C THR A 22 0.50 -8.00 -4.05
N ASP A 23 1.58 -8.27 -3.33
CA ASP A 23 1.59 -9.23 -2.21
C ASP A 23 0.79 -8.73 -1.01
N ALA A 24 0.79 -7.40 -0.75
CA ALA A 24 0.03 -6.81 0.34
C ALA A 24 -1.49 -6.88 0.10
N ILE A 25 -1.95 -6.54 -1.10
CA ILE A 25 -3.39 -6.60 -1.44
C ILE A 25 -3.86 -8.05 -1.55
N GLU A 26 -3.04 -8.93 -2.13
CA GLU A 26 -3.34 -10.35 -2.24
C GLU A 26 -3.43 -11.02 -0.86
N SER A 27 -2.47 -10.77 0.04
CA SER A 27 -2.49 -11.33 1.40
C SER A 27 -3.70 -10.85 2.23
N LEU A 28 -4.13 -9.59 2.05
CA LEU A 28 -5.37 -9.06 2.61
C LEU A 28 -6.60 -9.79 2.03
N ASN A 29 -6.68 -9.91 0.70
CA ASN A 29 -7.79 -10.58 0.02
C ASN A 29 -7.93 -12.05 0.43
N ILE A 30 -6.82 -12.78 0.57
CA ILE A 30 -6.80 -14.17 1.06
C ILE A 30 -7.38 -14.23 2.47
N SER A 31 -6.96 -13.30 3.35
CA SER A 31 -7.41 -13.27 4.74
C SER A 31 -8.91 -12.98 4.85
N LEU A 32 -9.44 -12.03 4.06
CA LEU A 32 -10.87 -11.73 4.03
C LEU A 32 -11.69 -12.88 3.45
N ARG A 33 -11.22 -13.52 2.36
CA ARG A 33 -11.90 -14.69 1.76
C ARG A 33 -12.01 -15.85 2.74
N LYS A 34 -10.99 -16.09 3.58
CA LYS A 34 -11.05 -17.13 4.63
C LYS A 34 -12.21 -16.88 5.59
N VAL A 35 -12.33 -15.65 6.09
CA VAL A 35 -13.38 -15.28 7.06
C VAL A 35 -14.79 -15.41 6.46
N ILE A 36 -14.96 -14.99 5.20
CA ILE A 36 -16.25 -15.08 4.52
C ILE A 36 -16.62 -16.54 4.24
N LYS A 37 -15.67 -17.36 3.75
CA LYS A 37 -15.93 -18.78 3.45
C LYS A 37 -16.29 -19.62 4.68
N THR A 38 -15.84 -19.25 5.87
CA THR A 38 -16.20 -19.95 7.12
C THR A 38 -17.67 -19.74 7.52
N LYS A 39 -18.36 -18.74 6.95
CA LYS A 39 -19.77 -18.45 7.25
C LYS A 39 -20.61 -18.64 5.98
N SER A 40 -21.41 -19.70 5.93
CA SER A 40 -22.18 -20.03 4.72
C SER A 40 -23.39 -19.12 4.48
N SER A 41 -23.83 -18.35 5.48
CA SER A 41 -24.91 -17.37 5.37
C SER A 41 -24.78 -16.28 6.43
N PHE A 42 -25.15 -15.06 6.06
CA PHE A 42 -25.21 -13.91 6.96
C PHE A 42 -26.67 -13.47 7.13
N PRO A 43 -27.11 -13.12 8.35
CA PRO A 43 -28.51 -12.76 8.61
C PRO A 43 -28.91 -11.39 8.03
N ASN A 44 -27.94 -10.48 7.84
CA ASN A 44 -28.10 -9.19 7.16
C ASN A 44 -26.73 -8.61 6.76
N ASP A 45 -26.74 -7.54 5.97
CA ASP A 45 -25.52 -6.88 5.49
C ASP A 45 -24.67 -6.28 6.61
N ASP A 46 -25.29 -5.85 7.71
CA ASP A 46 -24.57 -5.25 8.84
C ASP A 46 -23.75 -6.30 9.61
N ALA A 47 -24.25 -7.52 9.71
CA ALA A 47 -23.50 -8.66 10.25
C ALA A 47 -22.26 -8.97 9.40
N LEU A 48 -22.39 -8.91 8.07
CA LEU A 48 -21.27 -9.06 7.14
C LEU A 48 -20.23 -7.95 7.34
N LYS A 49 -20.65 -6.68 7.36
CA LYS A 49 -19.76 -5.53 7.59
C LYS A 49 -19.02 -5.64 8.92
N LYS A 50 -19.72 -6.04 9.99
CA LYS A 50 -19.11 -6.19 11.32
C LYS A 50 -18.03 -7.28 11.32
N ILE A 51 -18.26 -8.40 10.64
CA ILE A 51 -17.27 -9.48 10.53
C ILE A 51 -16.07 -9.03 9.70
N LEU A 52 -16.29 -8.34 8.58
CA LEU A 52 -15.20 -7.76 7.78
C LEU A 52 -14.37 -6.75 8.59
N TYR A 53 -15.03 -5.87 9.34
CA TYR A 53 -14.38 -4.91 10.23
C TYR A 53 -13.50 -5.61 11.27
N LEU A 54 -14.03 -6.63 11.95
CA LEU A 54 -13.26 -7.40 12.94
C LEU A 54 -12.08 -8.15 12.30
N ALA A 55 -12.26 -8.67 11.08
CA ALA A 55 -11.18 -9.30 10.33
C ALA A 55 -10.06 -8.31 10.00
N LEU A 56 -10.41 -7.13 9.49
CA LEU A 56 -9.46 -6.04 9.21
C LEU A 56 -8.72 -5.62 10.47
N LYS A 57 -9.42 -5.42 11.60
CA LYS A 57 -8.78 -5.07 12.88
C LYS A 57 -7.79 -6.14 13.37
N ASN A 58 -8.04 -7.41 13.05
CA ASN A 58 -7.11 -8.50 13.39
C ASN A 58 -5.92 -8.57 12.44
N ILE A 59 -6.09 -8.20 11.16
CA ILE A 59 -4.99 -8.09 10.19
C ILE A 59 -4.09 -6.90 10.55
N GLU A 60 -4.69 -5.75 10.88
CA GLU A 60 -3.99 -4.54 11.31
C GLU A 60 -3.02 -4.81 12.46
N LYS A 61 -3.45 -5.59 13.48
CA LYS A 61 -2.58 -6.01 14.59
C LYS A 61 -1.35 -6.81 14.17
N LYS A 62 -1.37 -7.46 13.00
CA LYS A 62 -0.26 -8.25 12.46
C LYS A 62 0.63 -7.44 11.52
N TRP A 63 0.16 -6.29 11.03
CA TRP A 63 0.94 -5.36 10.22
C TRP A 63 1.80 -4.46 11.10
N THR A 64 2.76 -5.09 11.79
CA THR A 64 3.71 -4.41 12.68
C THR A 64 5.07 -4.18 12.04
N MET A 65 5.31 -4.78 10.87
CA MET A 65 6.57 -4.57 10.16
C MET A 65 6.67 -3.13 9.63
N PRO A 66 7.74 -2.41 9.96
CA PRO A 66 7.99 -1.09 9.37
C PRO A 66 8.21 -1.24 7.86
N VAL A 67 7.78 -0.22 7.12
CA VAL A 67 8.03 -0.15 5.67
C VAL A 67 9.54 -0.04 5.45
N GLN A 68 10.11 -1.01 4.74
CA GLN A 68 11.53 -1.03 4.44
C GLN A 68 11.90 0.18 3.59
N ASN A 69 13.03 0.81 3.88
CA ASN A 69 13.54 1.99 3.15
C ASN A 69 12.56 3.19 3.09
N TRP A 70 11.70 3.36 4.10
CA TRP A 70 10.73 4.46 4.15
C TRP A 70 11.34 5.85 3.93
N SER A 71 12.53 6.12 4.50
CA SER A 71 13.22 7.40 4.32
C SER A 71 13.60 7.68 2.85
N GLY A 72 14.05 6.66 2.12
CA GLY A 72 14.35 6.79 0.69
C GLY A 72 13.10 7.04 -0.13
N ALA A 73 12.00 6.35 0.20
CA ALA A 73 10.71 6.55 -0.45
C ALA A 73 10.16 7.97 -0.22
N ILE A 74 10.25 8.50 1.01
CA ILE A 74 9.84 9.88 1.33
C ILE A 74 10.65 10.91 0.56
N ASN A 75 11.98 10.74 0.45
CA ASN A 75 12.82 11.65 -0.32
C ASN A 75 12.40 11.69 -1.80
N GLN A 76 12.08 10.54 -2.39
CA GLN A 76 11.53 10.48 -3.75
C GLN A 76 10.15 11.16 -3.82
N PHE A 77 9.29 10.93 -2.82
CA PHE A 77 7.95 11.53 -2.78
C PHE A 77 8.00 13.05 -2.68
N LEU A 78 8.94 13.60 -1.90
CA LEU A 78 9.18 15.04 -1.77
C LEU A 78 9.64 15.67 -3.08
N ILE A 79 10.56 15.01 -3.81
CA ILE A 79 11.01 15.46 -5.13
C ILE A 79 9.85 15.47 -6.14
N LEU A 80 9.03 14.41 -6.13
CA LEU A 80 7.93 14.24 -7.09
C LEU A 80 6.68 15.09 -6.76
N SER A 81 6.41 15.31 -5.49
CA SER A 81 5.17 15.97 -5.02
C SER A 81 5.37 17.43 -4.61
N GLY A 82 6.61 17.93 -4.64
CA GLY A 82 6.97 19.28 -4.22
C GLY A 82 6.43 19.59 -2.82
N ASN A 83 5.66 20.67 -2.70
CA ASN A 83 5.13 21.16 -1.42
C ASN A 83 3.88 20.42 -0.89
N ARG A 84 3.47 19.31 -1.49
CA ARG A 84 2.27 18.57 -1.03
C ARG A 84 2.52 17.64 0.15
N VAL A 85 3.78 17.40 0.50
CA VAL A 85 4.17 16.62 1.67
C VAL A 85 4.78 17.57 2.70
N PRO A 86 4.29 17.59 3.95
CA PRO A 86 4.89 18.39 5.01
C PRO A 86 6.32 17.92 5.30
N LEU A 87 7.24 18.88 5.45
CA LEU A 87 8.68 18.64 5.68
C LEU A 87 9.03 18.29 7.14
N GLU A 88 8.04 18.10 8.01
CA GLU A 88 8.23 18.00 9.46
C GLU A 88 8.00 16.55 9.93
N HIS A 89 8.96 16.04 10.71
CA HIS A 89 8.89 14.75 11.43
C HIS A 89 8.75 14.99 12.93
#